data_AF-X0WA16-F1
#
_entry.id   AF-X0WA16-F1
#
_cell.length_a   1.000
_cell.length_b   1.000
_cell.length_c   1.000
_cell.angle_alpha   90.00
_cell.angle_beta   90.00
_cell.angle_gamma   90.00
#
_symmetry.space_group_name_H-M   'P 1'
#
loop_
_entity.id
_entity.type
_entity.pdbx_description
1 polymer ?
#
loop_
_entity_poly.entity_id
_entity_poly.type
_entity_poly.pdbx_seq_one_letter_code
_entity_poly.pdbx_strand_id
1 'polypeptide(L)'
;MLDALSHLEMEEHEPLVRARKMLRRLGFDNHDVSVETLSGGWGKRLALGCLLVQEPDLLLMDEPTNHLDLAGIDWLERFLERSKFAFILTSHDRYFLERVTDRIVEIDPRYPDGVFSVNGHYSDFLEKRQTFLQELDHERRALANEVRREVEWLRRGPKARSSKAGYRIDAAHRKIGQLSEANRRSRGTDEV
;
A
#
# COMPACT_ATOMS: atom_id res chain seq x y z
N MET A 1 -0.97 21.43 -26.81
CA MET A 1 -1.13 21.12 -25.36
C MET A 1 -2.18 21.96 -24.65
N LEU A 2 -2.29 23.26 -24.95
CA LEU A 2 -3.25 24.16 -24.30
C LEU A 2 -4.71 23.68 -24.45
N ASP A 3 -5.07 23.17 -25.63
CA ASP A 3 -6.41 22.64 -25.90
C ASP A 3 -6.80 21.50 -24.93
N ALA A 4 -5.88 20.59 -24.62
CA ALA A 4 -6.13 19.48 -23.69
C ALA A 4 -6.49 19.94 -22.27
N LEU A 5 -6.00 21.10 -21.85
CA LEU A 5 -6.31 21.71 -20.55
C LEU A 5 -7.55 22.61 -20.60
N SER A 6 -7.88 23.16 -21.78
CA SER A 6 -9.01 24.07 -21.98
C SER A 6 -10.38 23.39 -21.92
N HIS A 7 -10.44 22.08 -22.15
CA HIS A 7 -11.67 21.28 -22.12
C HIS A 7 -12.10 20.84 -20.72
N LEU A 8 -11.31 21.13 -19.68
CA LEU A 8 -11.71 20.87 -18.30
C LEU A 8 -12.72 21.95 -17.90
N GLU A 9 -13.92 21.55 -17.45
CA GLU A 9 -14.95 22.47 -16.95
C GLU A 9 -14.43 23.18 -15.69
N MET A 10 -13.83 24.36 -15.87
CA MET A 10 -13.25 25.16 -14.79
C MET A 10 -14.17 26.33 -14.44
N GLU A 11 -14.54 26.47 -13.16
CA GLU A 11 -15.24 27.66 -12.67
C GLU A 11 -14.36 28.92 -12.79
N GLU A 12 -15.00 30.02 -13.17
CA GLU A 12 -14.45 31.31 -13.61
C GLU A 12 -13.12 31.71 -12.95
N HIS A 13 -12.02 31.68 -13.73
CA HIS A 13 -10.95 32.68 -13.81
C HIS A 13 -9.85 32.18 -14.78
N GLU A 14 -9.82 32.77 -15.97
CA GLU A 14 -8.81 32.66 -17.06
C GLU A 14 -8.10 31.28 -17.17
N PRO A 15 -8.81 30.23 -17.63
CA PRO A 15 -8.30 28.85 -17.68
C PRO A 15 -6.97 28.71 -18.45
N LEU A 16 -6.76 29.54 -19.47
CA LEU A 16 -5.51 29.62 -20.23
C LEU A 16 -4.30 30.06 -19.39
N VAL A 17 -4.45 31.03 -18.48
CA VAL A 17 -3.35 31.50 -17.62
C VAL A 17 -2.98 30.44 -16.60
N ARG A 18 -3.99 29.76 -16.02
CA ARG A 18 -3.78 28.63 -15.10
C ARG A 18 -3.13 27.45 -15.81
N ALA A 19 -3.64 27.05 -16.98
CA ALA A 19 -3.08 26.00 -17.80
C ALA A 19 -1.61 26.29 -18.16
N ARG A 20 -1.29 27.52 -18.58
CA ARG A 20 0.08 27.91 -18.94
C ARG A 20 1.01 27.94 -17.74
N LYS A 21 0.53 28.37 -16.57
CA LYS A 21 1.28 28.31 -15.31
C LYS A 21 1.55 26.85 -14.90
N MET A 22 0.57 25.97 -15.08
CA MET A 22 0.73 24.54 -14.80
C MET A 22 1.73 23.90 -15.75
N LEU A 23 1.60 24.08 -17.07
CA LEU A 23 2.53 23.56 -18.06
C LEU A 23 3.99 23.95 -17.76
N ARG A 24 4.23 25.19 -17.32
CA ARG A 24 5.56 25.63 -16.85
C ARG A 24 6.04 24.89 -15.60
N ARG A 25 5.16 24.64 -14.62
CA ARG A 25 5.52 23.84 -13.42
C ARG A 25 5.87 22.39 -13.76
N LEU A 26 5.30 21.86 -14.83
CA LEU A 26 5.59 20.51 -15.34
C LEU A 26 6.84 20.45 -16.25
N GLY A 27 7.49 21.59 -16.51
CA GLY A 27 8.69 21.67 -17.35
C GLY A 27 8.43 21.78 -18.85
N PHE A 28 7.22 22.15 -19.29
CA PHE A 28 6.93 22.45 -20.69
C PHE A 28 7.19 23.94 -20.98
N ASP A 29 8.37 24.25 -21.52
CA ASP A 29 8.73 25.61 -21.95
C ASP A 29 8.02 26.00 -23.26
N ASN A 30 7.89 25.04 -24.20
CA ASN A 30 7.13 25.20 -25.44
C ASN A 30 5.76 24.50 -25.32
N HIS A 31 4.69 25.29 -25.44
CA HIS A 31 3.30 24.87 -25.26
C HIS A 31 2.56 24.59 -26.58
N ASP A 32 3.19 24.91 -27.71
CA ASP A 32 2.65 24.73 -29.07
C ASP A 32 2.97 23.35 -29.66
N VAL A 33 3.56 22.47 -28.85
CA VAL A 33 3.88 21.10 -29.25
C VAL A 33 2.60 20.25 -29.27
N SER A 34 2.44 19.45 -30.32
CA SER A 34 1.33 18.50 -30.42
C SER A 34 1.47 17.40 -29.37
N VAL A 35 0.36 17.05 -28.73
CA VAL A 35 0.32 15.98 -27.70
C VAL A 35 0.77 14.64 -28.29
N GLU A 36 0.48 14.40 -29.57
CA GLU A 36 0.84 13.17 -30.31
C GLU A 36 2.36 12.97 -30.46
N THR A 37 3.15 14.03 -30.26
CA THR A 37 4.61 13.99 -30.41
C THR A 37 5.34 13.74 -29.09
N LEU A 38 4.61 13.64 -27.98
CA LEU A 38 5.18 13.43 -26.66
C LEU A 38 5.64 11.98 -26.47
N SER A 39 6.82 11.80 -25.87
CA SER A 39 7.20 10.49 -25.34
C SER A 39 6.26 10.09 -24.20
N GLY A 40 6.20 8.80 -23.87
CA GLY A 40 5.34 8.29 -22.79
C GLY A 40 5.51 9.03 -21.46
N GLY A 41 6.75 9.40 -21.11
CA GLY A 41 7.04 10.16 -19.91
C GLY A 41 6.49 11.59 -19.95
N TRP A 42 6.63 12.29 -21.07
CA TRP A 42 6.05 13.61 -21.25
C TRP A 42 4.52 13.57 -21.31
N GLY A 43 3.93 12.53 -21.91
CA GLY A 43 2.49 12.30 -21.89
C GLY A 43 1.94 12.16 -20.48
N LYS A 44 2.61 11.38 -19.61
CA LYS A 44 2.24 11.26 -18.19
C LYS A 44 2.37 12.57 -17.43
N ARG A 45 3.44 13.35 -17.67
CA ARG A 45 3.59 14.69 -17.07
C ARG A 45 2.44 15.61 -17.46
N LEU A 46 2.05 15.62 -18.74
CA LEU A 46 0.92 16.40 -19.22
C LEU A 46 -0.40 15.93 -18.57
N ALA A 47 -0.63 14.62 -18.48
CA ALA A 47 -1.82 14.05 -17.84
C ALA A 47 -1.92 14.44 -16.36
N LEU A 48 -0.81 14.38 -15.61
CA LEU A 48 -0.75 14.87 -14.24
C LEU A 48 -1.08 16.36 -14.19
N GLY A 49 -0.53 17.14 -15.13
CA GLY A 49 -0.88 18.55 -15.33
C GLY A 49 -2.37 18.81 -15.44
N CYS A 50 -3.07 18.03 -16.27
CA CYS A 50 -4.51 18.14 -16.43
C CYS A 50 -5.27 17.91 -15.12
N LEU A 51 -4.87 16.90 -14.34
CA LEU A 51 -5.49 16.62 -13.04
C LEU A 51 -5.24 17.76 -12.03
N LEU A 52 -4.03 18.32 -12.03
CA LEU A 52 -3.63 19.34 -11.06
C LEU A 52 -4.24 20.71 -11.32
N VAL A 53 -4.63 21.00 -12.56
CA VAL A 53 -5.36 22.24 -12.88
C VAL A 53 -6.69 22.31 -12.14
N GLN A 54 -7.25 21.16 -11.73
CA GLN A 54 -8.47 21.07 -10.94
C GLN A 54 -8.25 21.31 -9.44
N GLU A 55 -7.01 21.53 -8.99
CA GLU A 55 -6.66 21.73 -7.56
C GLU A 55 -7.26 20.67 -6.63
N PRO A 56 -6.99 19.37 -6.86
CA PRO A 56 -7.61 18.30 -6.10
C PRO A 56 -7.14 18.29 -4.64
N ASP A 57 -8.05 17.96 -3.71
CA ASP A 57 -7.70 17.69 -2.31
C ASP A 57 -6.97 16.35 -2.12
N LEU A 58 -7.27 15.38 -2.99
CA LEU A 58 -6.73 14.02 -2.98
C LEU A 58 -6.39 13.54 -4.40
N LEU A 59 -5.18 13.01 -4.59
CA LEU A 59 -4.73 12.40 -5.83
C LEU A 59 -4.49 10.89 -5.67
N LEU A 60 -5.09 10.07 -6.53
CA LEU A 60 -4.88 8.62 -6.58
C LEU A 60 -4.01 8.27 -7.78
N MET A 61 -2.94 7.50 -7.57
CA MET A 61 -2.00 7.13 -8.62
C MET A 61 -1.68 5.65 -8.59
N ASP A 62 -1.84 4.97 -9.73
CA ASP A 62 -1.41 3.58 -9.90
C ASP A 62 -0.16 3.51 -10.77
N GLU A 63 0.92 2.97 -10.21
CA GLU A 63 2.24 2.83 -10.84
C GLU A 63 2.70 4.13 -11.57
N PRO A 64 2.84 5.25 -10.85
CA PRO A 64 3.09 6.55 -11.47
C PRO A 64 4.48 6.65 -12.12
N THR A 65 5.44 5.85 -11.66
CA THR A 65 6.81 5.80 -12.19
C THR A 65 6.92 5.02 -13.52
N ASN A 66 5.93 4.21 -13.87
CA ASN A 66 6.00 3.38 -15.07
C ASN A 66 6.15 4.25 -16.33
N HIS A 67 6.95 3.84 -17.31
CA HIS A 67 7.25 4.60 -18.53
C HIS A 67 7.91 5.98 -18.32
N LEU A 68 8.33 6.33 -17.09
CA LEU A 68 9.18 7.49 -16.84
C LEU A 68 10.66 7.10 -16.97
N ASP A 69 11.46 8.00 -17.53
CA ASP A 69 12.91 7.94 -17.40
C ASP A 69 13.35 8.49 -16.03
N LEU A 70 14.65 8.39 -15.71
CA LEU A 70 15.18 8.85 -14.43
C LEU A 70 14.89 10.34 -14.17
N ALA A 71 14.94 11.18 -15.21
CA ALA A 71 14.59 12.59 -15.11
C ALA A 71 13.08 12.79 -14.85
N GLY A 72 12.24 11.95 -15.43
CA GLY A 72 10.81 11.80 -15.15
C GLY A 72 10.53 11.53 -13.68
N ILE A 73 11.23 10.56 -13.11
CA ILE A 73 11.07 10.14 -11.72
C ILE A 73 11.52 11.25 -10.75
N ASP A 74 12.73 11.81 -10.91
CA ASP A 74 13.23 12.91 -10.05
C ASP A 74 12.31 14.14 -10.09
N TRP A 75 11.73 14.44 -11.25
CA TRP A 75 10.73 15.49 -11.36
C TRP A 75 9.46 15.17 -10.55
N LEU A 76 8.94 13.94 -10.66
CA LEU A 76 7.73 13.52 -9.96
C LEU A 76 7.93 13.52 -8.44
N GLU A 77 9.09 13.03 -7.97
CA GLU A 77 9.47 13.07 -6.55
C GLU A 77 9.41 14.50 -6.00
N ARG A 78 10.14 15.42 -6.63
CA ARG A 78 10.18 16.84 -6.23
C ARG A 78 8.81 17.51 -6.32
N PHE A 79 7.99 17.07 -7.27
CA PHE A 79 6.64 17.57 -7.43
C PHE A 79 5.75 17.14 -6.25
N LEU A 80 5.76 15.85 -5.89
CA LEU A 80 4.97 15.31 -4.78
C LEU A 80 5.44 15.87 -3.43
N GLU A 81 6.74 15.99 -3.20
CA GLU A 81 7.30 16.59 -1.97
C GLU A 81 6.84 18.03 -1.72
N ARG A 82 6.56 18.80 -2.80
CA ARG A 82 6.13 20.21 -2.71
C ARG A 82 4.62 20.38 -2.79
N SER A 83 3.90 19.30 -3.01
CA SER A 83 2.46 19.33 -3.18
C SER A 83 1.77 19.56 -1.84
N LYS A 84 0.67 20.32 -1.84
CA LYS A 84 -0.11 20.64 -0.64
C LYS A 84 -1.33 19.73 -0.46
N PHE A 85 -1.62 18.89 -1.45
CA PHE A 85 -2.74 17.96 -1.44
C PHE A 85 -2.29 16.59 -0.93
N ALA A 86 -3.25 15.79 -0.46
CA ALA A 86 -2.98 14.41 -0.06
C ALA A 86 -2.87 13.53 -1.31
N PHE A 87 -2.07 12.46 -1.25
CA PHE A 87 -2.05 11.47 -2.32
C PHE A 87 -1.97 10.05 -1.77
N ILE A 88 -2.51 9.12 -2.54
CA ILE A 88 -2.36 7.68 -2.35
C ILE A 88 -1.76 7.13 -3.63
N LEU A 89 -0.72 6.33 -3.49
CA LEU A 89 -0.09 5.71 -4.64
C LEU A 89 0.28 4.26 -4.39
N THR A 90 0.28 3.49 -5.47
CA THR A 90 0.83 2.13 -5.55
C THR A 90 2.06 2.18 -6.45
N SER A 91 3.13 1.53 -6.00
CA SER A 91 4.40 1.48 -6.74
C SER A 91 5.17 0.23 -6.34
N HIS A 92 5.75 -0.46 -7.31
CA HIS A 92 6.76 -1.48 -7.07
C HIS A 92 8.16 -0.90 -6.84
N ASP A 93 8.37 0.39 -7.10
CA ASP A 93 9.65 1.07 -6.85
C ASP A 93 9.77 1.51 -5.38
N ARG A 94 10.62 0.79 -4.65
CA ARG A 94 10.89 1.00 -3.22
C ARG A 94 11.63 2.31 -2.94
N TYR A 95 12.50 2.75 -3.86
CA TYR A 95 13.25 4.00 -3.67
C TYR A 95 12.34 5.21 -3.85
N PHE A 96 11.42 5.12 -4.80
CA PHE A 96 10.39 6.13 -4.99
C PHE A 96 9.49 6.22 -3.75
N LEU A 97 8.97 5.09 -3.25
CA LEU A 97 8.16 5.04 -2.02
C LEU A 97 8.89 5.68 -0.83
N GLU A 98 10.16 5.33 -0.64
CA GLU A 98 11.00 5.87 0.44
C GLU A 98 11.07 7.40 0.40
N ARG A 99 11.18 7.99 -0.79
CA ARG A 99 11.37 9.43 -0.95
C ARG A 99 10.08 10.22 -0.79
N VAL A 100 8.96 9.71 -1.34
CA VAL A 100 7.74 10.52 -1.48
C VAL A 100 6.70 10.25 -0.41
N THR A 101 6.70 9.09 0.24
CA THR A 101 5.63 8.71 1.18
C THR A 101 6.07 8.90 2.62
N ASP A 102 5.12 9.30 3.48
CA ASP A 102 5.27 9.45 4.92
C ASP A 102 4.40 8.44 5.72
N ARG A 103 3.70 7.57 5.00
CA ARG A 103 2.89 6.48 5.53
C ARG A 103 2.78 5.36 4.51
N ILE A 104 3.04 4.14 4.95
CA ILE A 104 2.86 2.92 4.15
C ILE A 104 1.70 2.09 4.71
N VAL A 105 0.93 1.52 3.80
CA VAL A 105 -0.16 0.60 4.10
C VAL A 105 0.03 -0.67 3.28
N GLU A 106 0.12 -1.83 3.95
CA GLU A 106 0.13 -3.14 3.31
C GLU A 106 -1.20 -3.85 3.58
N ILE A 107 -1.78 -4.43 2.55
CA ILE A 107 -3.01 -5.22 2.63
C ILE A 107 -2.62 -6.68 2.57
N ASP A 108 -2.87 -7.42 3.65
CA ASP A 108 -2.51 -8.83 3.74
C ASP A 108 -3.42 -9.57 4.74
N PRO A 109 -3.96 -10.76 4.39
CA PRO A 109 -4.80 -11.57 5.29
C PRO A 109 -4.13 -12.02 6.59
N ARG A 110 -2.79 -11.92 6.69
CA ARG A 110 -2.03 -12.21 7.91
C ARG A 110 -2.29 -11.19 9.01
N TYR A 111 -2.72 -9.98 8.66
CA TYR A 111 -3.03 -8.94 9.61
C TYR A 111 -4.44 -9.12 10.21
N PRO A 112 -4.65 -8.78 11.51
CA PRO A 112 -5.96 -8.94 12.17
C PRO A 112 -7.13 -8.31 11.42
N ASP A 113 -6.93 -7.10 10.87
CA ASP A 113 -7.93 -6.34 10.10
C ASP A 113 -7.70 -6.44 8.58
N GLY A 114 -6.82 -7.35 8.13
CA GLY A 114 -6.40 -7.45 6.73
C GLY A 114 -5.47 -6.33 6.25
N VAL A 115 -5.08 -5.40 7.14
CA VAL A 115 -4.25 -4.24 6.82
C VAL A 115 -3.20 -3.98 7.91
N PHE A 116 -2.01 -3.57 7.51
CA PHE A 116 -0.94 -3.08 8.37
C PHE A 116 -0.49 -1.69 7.92
N SER A 117 -0.63 -0.71 8.81
CA SER A 117 -0.34 0.69 8.51
C SER A 117 0.78 1.20 9.39
N VAL A 118 1.76 1.84 8.78
CA VAL A 118 2.91 2.43 9.46
C VAL A 118 3.05 3.88 9.04
N ASN A 119 3.06 4.79 10.01
CA ASN A 119 3.55 6.15 9.80
C ASN A 119 5.09 6.13 9.80
N GLY A 120 5.68 6.81 8.83
CA GLY A 120 7.10 6.76 8.49
C GLY A 120 7.31 6.42 7.02
N HIS A 121 8.58 6.48 6.60
CA HIS A 121 8.99 6.14 5.26
C HIS A 121 8.93 4.61 5.03
N TYR A 122 9.28 4.17 3.82
CA TYR A 122 9.24 2.76 3.45
C TYR A 122 10.18 1.89 4.30
N SER A 123 11.33 2.42 4.70
CA SER A 123 12.28 1.80 5.64
C SER A 123 11.66 1.53 7.02
N ASP A 124 10.98 2.52 7.62
CA ASP A 124 10.26 2.37 8.89
C ASP A 124 9.21 1.26 8.81
N PHE A 125 8.50 1.19 7.68
CA PHE A 125 7.52 0.15 7.42
C PHE A 125 8.16 -1.24 7.37
N LEU A 126 9.29 -1.41 6.68
CA LEU A 126 9.98 -2.69 6.59
C LEU A 126 10.42 -3.20 7.98
N GLU A 127 10.96 -2.32 8.82
CA GLU A 127 11.38 -2.67 10.17
C GLU A 127 10.20 -3.12 11.03
N LYS A 128 9.14 -2.31 11.10
CA LYS A 128 7.95 -2.63 11.91
C LYS A 128 7.23 -3.87 11.41
N ARG A 129 7.15 -4.05 10.09
CA ARG A 129 6.60 -5.27 9.47
C ARG A 129 7.41 -6.49 9.88
N GLN A 130 8.73 -6.40 9.83
CA GLN A 130 9.61 -7.51 10.22
C GLN A 130 9.41 -7.90 11.69
N THR A 131 9.35 -6.92 12.59
CA THR A 131 9.06 -7.16 14.01
C THR A 131 7.69 -7.82 14.20
N PHE A 132 6.65 -7.28 13.57
CA PHE A 132 5.30 -7.82 13.67
C PHE A 132 5.22 -9.28 13.19
N LEU A 133 5.83 -9.60 12.04
CA LEU A 133 5.83 -10.96 11.50
C LEU A 133 6.62 -11.94 12.38
N GLN A 134 7.69 -11.49 13.04
CA GLN A 134 8.44 -12.29 14.01
C GLN A 134 7.62 -12.61 15.25
N GLU A 135 6.89 -11.63 15.79
CA GLU A 135 6.00 -11.81 16.93
C GLU A 135 4.88 -12.80 16.58
N LEU A 136 4.24 -12.62 15.41
CA LEU A 136 3.19 -13.51 14.92
C LEU A 136 3.67 -14.97 14.79
N ASP A 137 4.87 -15.19 14.22
CA ASP A 137 5.42 -16.53 14.11
C ASP A 137 5.84 -17.11 15.47
N HIS A 138 6.35 -16.29 16.39
CA HIS A 138 6.65 -16.72 17.75
C HIS A 138 5.37 -17.20 18.48
N GLU A 139 4.29 -16.42 18.43
CA GLU A 139 2.99 -16.79 19.00
C GLU A 139 2.44 -18.08 18.39
N ARG A 140 2.51 -18.20 17.05
CA ARG A 140 2.09 -19.40 16.33
C ARG A 140 2.88 -20.64 16.77
N ARG A 141 4.19 -20.53 16.93
CA ARG A 141 5.06 -21.63 17.42
C ARG A 141 4.74 -22.00 18.86
N ALA A 142 4.50 -21.01 19.73
CA ALA A 142 4.09 -21.25 21.11
C ALA A 142 2.77 -22.03 21.17
N LEU A 143 1.77 -21.58 20.41
CA LEU A 143 0.47 -22.26 20.28
C LEU A 143 0.62 -23.68 19.70
N ALA A 144 1.47 -23.87 18.69
CA ALA A 144 1.75 -25.18 18.12
C ALA A 144 2.34 -26.16 19.16
N ASN A 145 3.27 -25.68 19.99
CA ASN A 145 3.85 -26.48 21.07
C ASN A 145 2.82 -26.85 22.14
N GLU A 146 1.91 -25.94 22.49
CA GLU A 146 0.80 -26.22 23.39
C GLU A 146 -0.16 -27.26 22.82
N VAL A 147 -0.59 -27.07 21.57
CA VAL A 147 -1.48 -28.02 20.87
C VAL A 147 -0.85 -29.40 20.80
N ARG A 148 0.46 -29.50 20.53
CA ARG A 148 1.18 -30.78 20.55
C ARG A 148 1.05 -31.51 21.89
N ARG A 149 1.19 -30.78 23.01
CA ARG A 149 1.04 -31.35 24.36
C ARG A 149 -0.40 -31.79 24.64
N GLU A 150 -1.39 -31.01 24.23
CA GLU A 150 -2.79 -31.37 24.42
C GLU A 150 -3.22 -32.56 23.55
N VAL A 151 -2.75 -32.62 22.30
CA VAL A 151 -3.00 -33.77 21.40
C VAL A 151 -2.39 -35.04 21.98
N GLU A 152 -1.17 -34.97 22.51
CA GLU A 152 -0.53 -36.11 23.19
C GLU A 152 -1.32 -36.55 24.43
N TRP A 153 -1.86 -35.60 25.20
CA TRP A 153 -2.73 -35.92 26.34
C TRP A 153 -4.06 -36.56 25.89
N LEU A 154 -4.69 -36.05 24.83
CA LEU A 154 -5.92 -36.62 24.26
C LEU A 154 -5.71 -38.04 23.73
N ARG A 155 -4.55 -38.32 23.11
CA ARG A 155 -4.19 -39.66 22.61
C ARG A 155 -4.13 -40.71 23.72
N ARG A 156 -3.88 -40.32 24.97
CA ARG A 156 -3.88 -41.24 26.13
C ARG A 156 -5.28 -41.69 26.55
N GLY A 157 -6.34 -41.24 25.87
CA GLY A 157 -7.72 -41.64 26.13
C GLY A 157 -8.27 -41.19 27.48
N PRO A 158 -8.09 -39.92 27.91
CA PRO A 158 -8.69 -39.41 29.14
C PRO A 158 -10.21 -39.50 29.02
N LYS A 159 -10.85 -40.26 29.92
CA LYS A 159 -12.31 -40.38 29.96
C LYS A 159 -12.90 -39.11 30.57
N ALA A 160 -13.82 -38.44 29.87
CA ALA A 160 -14.54 -37.24 30.30
C ALA A 160 -15.56 -37.51 31.44
N ARG A 161 -15.17 -38.29 32.45
CA ARG A 161 -16.04 -38.70 33.56
C ARG A 161 -16.16 -37.64 34.65
N SER A 162 -15.31 -36.61 34.64
CA SER A 162 -15.38 -35.47 35.55
C SER A 162 -15.52 -34.16 34.78
N SER A 163 -16.18 -33.16 35.37
CA SER A 163 -16.34 -31.81 34.80
C SER A 163 -15.00 -31.17 34.42
N LYS A 164 -13.96 -31.40 35.24
CA LYS A 164 -12.59 -30.92 34.99
C LYS A 164 -11.95 -31.57 33.77
N ALA A 165 -12.16 -32.87 33.56
CA ALA A 165 -11.64 -33.58 32.39
C ALA A 165 -12.37 -33.16 31.11
N GLY A 166 -13.70 -32.98 31.16
CA GLY A 166 -14.49 -32.45 30.06
C GLY A 166 -14.04 -31.06 29.62
N TYR A 167 -13.91 -30.13 30.57
CA TYR A 167 -13.43 -28.77 30.30
C TYR A 167 -12.06 -28.74 29.60
N ARG A 168 -11.14 -29.64 29.98
CA ARG A 168 -9.82 -29.71 29.37
C ARG A 168 -9.87 -30.24 27.94
N ILE A 169 -10.73 -31.21 27.64
CA ILE A 169 -10.93 -31.71 26.27
C ILE A 169 -11.45 -30.58 25.38
N ASP A 170 -12.45 -29.84 25.85
CA ASP A 170 -13.00 -28.70 25.10
C ASP A 170 -11.95 -27.61 24.88
N ALA A 171 -11.14 -27.31 25.91
CA ALA A 171 -10.03 -26.37 25.79
C ALA A 171 -8.98 -26.82 24.78
N ALA A 172 -8.64 -28.12 24.74
CA ALA A 172 -7.73 -28.68 23.76
C ALA A 172 -8.28 -28.54 22.33
N HIS A 173 -9.56 -28.85 22.10
CA HIS A 173 -10.20 -28.66 20.79
C HIS A 173 -10.23 -27.19 20.35
N ARG A 174 -10.50 -26.24 21.27
CA ARG A 174 -10.42 -24.81 20.97
C ARG A 174 -9.01 -24.40 20.50
N LYS A 175 -7.96 -24.83 21.21
CA LYS A 175 -6.57 -24.54 20.82
C LYS A 175 -6.20 -25.13 19.46
N ILE A 176 -6.67 -26.33 19.15
CA ILE A 176 -6.48 -26.97 17.83
C ILE A 176 -7.13 -26.11 16.74
N GLY A 177 -8.37 -25.63 16.98
CA GLY A 177 -9.07 -24.71 16.06
C GLY A 177 -8.31 -23.41 15.84
N GLN A 178 -7.85 -22.76 16.93
CA GLN A 178 -7.06 -21.53 16.87
C GLN A 178 -5.76 -21.71 16.05
N LEU A 179 -5.05 -22.84 16.24
CA LEU A 179 -3.84 -23.12 15.46
C LEU A 179 -4.14 -23.35 13.98
N SER A 180 -5.26 -24.02 13.65
CA SER A 180 -5.68 -24.22 12.27
C SER A 180 -5.98 -22.89 11.57
N GLU A 181 -6.66 -21.98 12.26
CA GLU A 181 -6.95 -20.63 11.77
C GLU A 181 -5.68 -19.80 11.59
N ALA A 182 -4.78 -19.79 12.58
CA ALA A 182 -3.49 -19.10 12.50
C ALA A 182 -2.63 -19.60 11.32
N ASN A 183 -2.60 -20.92 11.09
CA ASN A 183 -1.90 -21.50 9.94
C ASN A 183 -2.55 -21.13 8.60
N ARG A 184 -3.88 -20.98 8.56
CA ARG A 184 -4.59 -20.56 7.34
C ARG A 184 -4.24 -19.12 6.98
N ARG A 185 -4.26 -18.20 7.96
CA ARG A 185 -3.87 -16.79 7.76
C ARG A 185 -2.43 -16.68 7.27
N SER A 186 -1.52 -17.50 7.82
CA SER A 186 -0.11 -17.52 7.42
C SER A 186 0.17 -18.03 5.99
N ARG A 187 -0.74 -18.80 5.38
CA ARG A 187 -0.52 -19.44 4.06
C ARG A 187 -1.04 -18.62 2.87
N GLY A 188 -1.85 -17.59 3.09
CA GLY A 188 -2.60 -16.91 2.03
C GLY A 188 -1.77 -16.09 1.03
N THR A 189 -0.43 -16.17 1.05
CA THR A 189 0.44 -15.29 0.27
C THR A 189 1.63 -16.00 -0.41
N ASP A 190 1.85 -17.31 -0.16
CA ASP A 190 2.92 -18.08 -0.86
C ASP A 190 2.48 -18.59 -2.25
N GLU A 191 1.24 -18.32 -2.68
CA GLU A 191 0.63 -18.81 -3.93
C GLU A 191 0.31 -17.71 -4.98
N VAL A 192 0.83 -16.48 -4.84
CA VAL A 192 0.65 -15.39 -5.85
C VAL A 192 1.98 -14.82 -6.30
#